data_AF-A0A839NNV9-F1
#
_entry.id   AF-A0A839NNV9-F1
#
_cell.length_a   1.000
_cell.length_b   1.000
_cell.length_c   1.000
_cell.angle_alpha   90.00
_cell.angle_beta   90.00
_cell.angle_gamma   90.00
#
_symmetry.space_group_name_H-M   'P 1'
#
loop_
_entity.id
_entity.type
_entity.pdbx_description
1 polymer ?
#
loop_
_entity_poly.entity_id
_entity_poly.type
_entity_poly.pdbx_seq_one_letter_code
_entity_poly.pdbx_strand_id
1 'polypeptide(L)'
;MSFELDNKNIESLGLFFKQGTLYKELLKFPKPKTPFTYNWADQHGEERDTISPVRYEPLQYALVCYMVADNVDDLMAKRTKILELISNPKGFLLNSTTLGRSFKLYYEDSPSFNLLTPILTAAGKIYCEFILNVINNFDEVGLIVPLQDINSYVLTELGQQIYVTINKQLF
;
A
#
# COMPACT_ATOMS: atom_id res chain seq x y z
N MET A 1 1.18 12.51 -8.59
CA MET A 1 0.68 11.20 -8.10
C MET A 1 0.27 11.43 -6.66
N SER A 2 -1.02 11.47 -6.37
CA SER A 2 -1.52 11.65 -5.01
C SER A 2 -1.78 10.31 -4.36
N PHE A 3 -1.32 10.16 -3.12
CA PHE A 3 -1.62 9.04 -2.26
C PHE A 3 -2.17 9.55 -0.95
N GLU A 4 -3.02 8.75 -0.33
CA GLU A 4 -3.59 9.06 0.97
C GLU A 4 -3.42 7.87 1.91
N LEU A 5 -3.08 8.17 3.15
CA LEU A 5 -3.07 7.23 4.26
C LEU A 5 -4.23 7.61 5.17
N ASP A 6 -5.23 6.74 5.31
CA ASP A 6 -6.44 6.99 6.09
C ASP A 6 -7.09 8.36 5.78
N ASN A 7 -7.26 8.66 4.48
CA ASN A 7 -7.79 9.93 3.96
C ASN A 7 -6.94 11.17 4.28
N LYS A 8 -5.69 11.01 4.75
CA LYS A 8 -4.72 12.10 4.89
C LYS A 8 -3.73 12.07 3.74
N ASN A 9 -3.57 13.21 3.08
CA ASN A 9 -2.60 13.36 2.01
C ASN A 9 -1.16 13.17 2.54
N ILE A 10 -0.41 12.24 1.94
CA ILE A 10 0.96 11.92 2.38
C ILE A 10 1.96 13.04 2.16
N GLU A 11 1.71 13.94 1.20
CA GLU A 11 2.59 15.08 0.91
C GLU A 11 2.63 16.07 2.09
N SER A 12 1.51 16.22 2.80
CA SER A 12 1.45 17.03 4.03
C SER A 12 2.31 16.47 5.17
N LEU A 13 2.60 15.16 5.12
CA LEU A 13 3.48 14.47 6.07
C LEU A 13 4.94 14.45 5.60
N GLY A 14 5.24 15.04 4.42
CA GLY A 14 6.56 14.97 3.80
C GLY A 14 6.94 13.56 3.36
N LEU A 15 5.96 12.66 3.21
CA LEU A 15 6.15 11.27 2.82
C LEU A 15 5.91 11.11 1.31
N PHE A 16 6.82 10.41 0.65
CA PHE A 16 6.75 10.14 -0.79
C PHE A 16 7.10 8.68 -1.05
N PHE A 17 6.51 8.07 -2.07
CA PHE A 17 6.89 6.73 -2.51
C PHE A 17 7.91 6.80 -3.64
N LYS A 18 8.88 5.89 -3.63
CA LYS A 18 9.85 5.78 -4.72
C LYS A 18 9.16 5.31 -5.99
N GLN A 19 9.32 6.09 -7.06
CA GLN A 19 8.74 5.78 -8.36
C GLN A 19 9.18 4.39 -8.84
N GLY A 20 8.24 3.65 -9.46
CA GLY A 20 8.49 2.31 -10.00
C GLY A 20 8.42 1.17 -8.98
N THR A 21 8.78 1.40 -7.72
CA THR A 21 8.69 0.37 -6.68
C THR A 21 7.24 0.07 -6.31
N LEU A 22 6.41 1.11 -6.19
CA LEU A 22 5.04 0.96 -5.72
C LEU A 22 4.18 0.08 -6.65
N TYR A 23 4.26 0.28 -7.97
CA TYR A 23 3.53 -0.55 -8.94
C TYR A 23 4.00 -2.00 -8.92
N LYS A 24 5.32 -2.20 -8.85
CA LYS A 24 5.94 -3.53 -8.80
C LYS A 24 5.49 -4.29 -7.56
N GLU A 25 5.31 -3.61 -6.43
CA GLU A 25 4.89 -4.23 -5.17
C GLU A 25 3.37 -4.43 -5.11
N LEU A 26 2.57 -3.38 -5.34
CA LEU A 26 1.11 -3.44 -5.19
C LEU A 26 0.40 -4.32 -6.22
N LEU A 27 1.00 -4.54 -7.39
CA LEU A 27 0.43 -5.38 -8.46
C LEU A 27 1.00 -6.80 -8.50
N LYS A 28 1.70 -7.24 -7.43
CA LYS A 28 2.16 -8.63 -7.33
C LYS A 28 0.97 -9.59 -7.30
N PHE A 29 1.13 -10.70 -8.00
CA PHE A 29 0.20 -11.81 -7.86
C PHE A 29 0.40 -12.49 -6.50
N PRO A 30 -0.68 -12.92 -5.86
CA PRO A 30 -0.60 -13.60 -4.59
C PRO A 30 0.02 -14.99 -4.75
N LYS A 31 0.86 -15.38 -3.80
CA LYS A 31 1.48 -16.70 -3.80
C LYS A 31 0.45 -17.75 -3.33
N PRO A 32 0.22 -18.85 -4.07
CA PRO A 32 -0.66 -19.91 -3.62
C PRO A 32 -0.06 -20.61 -2.40
N LYS A 33 -0.91 -20.96 -1.43
CA LYS A 33 -0.52 -21.83 -0.32
C LYS A 33 -0.11 -23.19 -0.88
N THR A 34 0.88 -23.81 -0.23
CA THR A 34 1.29 -25.17 -0.59
C THR A 34 0.09 -26.11 -0.44
N PRO A 35 -0.35 -26.74 -1.54
CA PRO A 35 -1.42 -27.71 -1.45
C PRO A 35 -0.92 -28.99 -0.77
N PHE A 36 -1.86 -29.81 -0.32
CA PHE A 36 -1.52 -31.13 0.19
C PHE A 36 -0.81 -31.92 -0.92
N THR A 37 0.35 -32.46 -0.57
CA THR A 37 1.18 -33.29 -1.45
C THR A 37 1.56 -34.55 -0.70
N TYR A 38 1.61 -35.66 -1.42
CA TYR A 38 2.10 -36.92 -0.89
C TYR A 38 3.20 -37.46 -1.80
N ASN A 39 4.33 -37.81 -1.21
CA ASN A 39 5.47 -38.37 -1.93
C ASN A 39 5.54 -39.86 -1.61
N TRP A 40 5.11 -40.69 -2.58
CA TRP A 40 5.11 -42.14 -2.47
C TRP A 40 6.51 -42.67 -2.73
N ALA A 41 7.05 -43.48 -1.80
CA ALA A 41 8.43 -43.96 -1.86
C ALA A 41 8.75 -44.83 -3.09
N ASP A 42 7.72 -45.39 -3.72
CA ASP A 42 7.79 -46.28 -4.89
C ASP A 42 7.45 -45.56 -6.22
N GLN A 43 7.13 -44.26 -6.19
CA GLN A 43 6.75 -43.50 -7.39
C GLN A 43 7.72 -42.34 -7.65
N HIS A 44 7.74 -41.88 -8.91
CA HIS A 44 8.44 -40.66 -9.28
C HIS A 44 7.50 -39.47 -9.22
N GLY A 45 7.98 -38.38 -8.62
CA GLY A 45 7.21 -37.15 -8.44
C GLY A 45 6.38 -37.16 -7.16
N GLU A 46 5.48 -36.20 -7.05
CA GLU A 46 4.61 -36.01 -5.88
C GLU A 46 3.16 -35.96 -6.35
N GLU A 47 2.28 -36.69 -5.66
CA GLU A 47 0.84 -36.60 -5.85
C GLU A 47 0.35 -35.30 -5.22
N ARG A 48 -0.41 -34.51 -5.97
CA ARG A 48 -0.90 -33.19 -5.55
C ARG A 48 -2.42 -33.19 -5.50
N ASP A 49 -2.98 -32.62 -4.44
CA ASP A 49 -4.43 -32.43 -4.35
C ASP A 49 -4.96 -31.54 -5.49
N THR A 50 -5.96 -32.04 -6.22
CA THR A 50 -6.63 -31.38 -7.35
C THR A 50 -8.08 -31.01 -7.06
N ILE A 51 -8.61 -31.38 -5.89
CA ILE A 51 -10.01 -31.18 -5.50
C ILE A 51 -10.15 -29.89 -4.71
N SER A 52 -9.22 -29.60 -3.80
CA SER A 52 -9.30 -28.41 -2.95
C SER A 52 -9.11 -27.14 -3.77
N PRO A 53 -9.88 -26.07 -3.49
CA PRO A 53 -9.72 -24.80 -4.16
C PRO A 53 -8.39 -24.16 -3.79
N VAL A 54 -7.74 -23.50 -4.75
CA VAL A 54 -6.50 -22.76 -4.51
C VAL A 54 -6.77 -21.63 -3.51
N ARG A 55 -5.99 -21.61 -2.44
CA ARG A 55 -5.98 -20.54 -1.43
C ARG A 55 -4.63 -19.84 -1.51
N TYR A 56 -4.61 -18.56 -1.18
CA TYR A 56 -3.41 -17.73 -1.28
C TYR A 56 -2.85 -17.35 0.08
N GLU A 57 -1.54 -17.17 0.15
CA GLU A 57 -0.82 -16.55 1.26
C GLU A 57 -1.08 -15.03 1.26
N PRO A 58 -1.07 -14.36 2.43
CA PRO A 58 -1.16 -12.91 2.51
C PRO A 58 -0.11 -12.24 1.61
N LEU A 59 -0.50 -11.15 0.96
CA LEU A 59 0.41 -10.40 0.11
C LEU A 59 1.33 -9.55 0.99
N GLN A 60 2.64 -9.74 0.84
CA GLN A 60 3.67 -8.93 1.49
C GLN A 60 4.24 -7.92 0.48
N TYR A 61 4.33 -6.66 0.89
CA TYR A 61 4.84 -5.57 0.06
C TYR A 61 6.00 -4.87 0.79
N ALA A 62 7.09 -4.61 0.06
CA ALA A 62 8.22 -3.85 0.56
C ALA A 62 8.24 -2.46 -0.11
N LEU A 63 7.52 -1.51 0.49
CA LEU A 63 7.35 -0.17 -0.07
C LEU A 63 8.57 0.70 0.26
N VAL A 64 9.24 1.23 -0.77
CA VAL A 64 10.36 2.16 -0.56
C VAL A 64 9.81 3.58 -0.46
N CYS A 65 10.07 4.23 0.66
CA CYS A 65 9.55 5.54 1.02
C CYS A 65 10.68 6.56 1.18
N TYR A 66 10.41 7.80 0.81
CA TYR A 66 11.21 8.97 1.10
C TYR A 66 10.49 9.87 2.10
N MET A 67 11.22 10.43 3.05
CA MET A 67 10.73 11.44 3.97
C MET A 67 11.57 12.69 3.88
N VAL A 68 10.90 13.84 3.81
CA VAL A 68 11.50 15.16 3.74
C VAL A 68 11.12 15.97 4.99
N ALA A 69 12.13 16.46 5.69
CA ALA A 69 11.97 17.27 6.90
C ALA A 69 12.83 18.53 6.83
N ASP A 70 12.41 19.59 7.53
CA ASP A 70 13.13 20.86 7.56
C ASP A 70 14.22 20.90 8.65
N ASN A 71 14.07 20.09 9.70
CA ASN A 71 15.05 19.94 10.78
C ASN A 71 14.88 18.57 11.48
N VAL A 72 15.75 18.27 12.43
CA VAL A 72 15.73 16.97 13.16
C VAL A 72 14.46 16.81 14.00
N ASP A 73 13.96 17.88 14.62
CA ASP A 73 12.75 17.82 15.44
C ASP A 73 11.50 17.56 14.59
N ASP A 74 11.42 18.19 13.42
CA ASP A 74 10.37 17.96 12.42
C ASP A 74 10.43 16.53 11.86
N LEU A 75 11.64 16.01 11.62
CA LEU A 75 11.84 14.62 11.20
C LEU A 75 11.29 13.64 12.24
N MET A 76 11.61 13.86 13.52
CA MET A 76 11.12 13.02 14.62
C MET A 76 9.60 13.14 14.77
N ALA A 77 9.05 14.35 14.68
CA ALA A 77 7.61 14.58 14.77
C ALA A 77 6.83 13.91 13.62
N LYS A 78 7.32 14.03 12.37
CA LYS A 78 6.73 13.36 11.20
C LYS A 78 6.82 11.84 11.32
N ARG A 79 7.97 11.32 11.75
CA ARG A 79 8.16 9.88 11.96
C ARG A 79 7.20 9.32 13.01
N THR A 80 7.02 9.99 14.15
CA THR A 80 6.06 9.58 15.18
C THR A 80 4.62 9.59 14.64
N LYS A 81 4.22 10.66 13.94
CA LYS A 81 2.89 10.74 13.32
C LYS A 81 2.63 9.65 12.29
N ILE A 82 3.61 9.36 11.44
CA ILE A 82 3.51 8.28 10.44
C ILE A 82 3.39 6.94 11.16
N LEU A 83 4.21 6.70 12.18
CA LEU A 83 4.16 5.47 12.97
C LEU A 83 2.78 5.30 13.62
N GLU A 84 2.23 6.34 14.24
CA GLU A 84 0.88 6.30 14.84
C GLU A 84 -0.21 5.93 13.84
N LEU A 85 -0.12 6.44 12.61
CA LEU A 85 -1.07 6.12 11.54
C LEU A 85 -0.97 4.67 11.10
N ILE A 86 0.25 4.18 10.84
CA ILE A 86 0.45 2.82 10.34
C ILE A 86 0.34 1.75 11.42
N SER A 87 0.54 2.11 12.70
CA SER A 87 0.49 1.18 13.84
C SER A 87 -0.94 0.84 14.29
N ASN A 88 -1.96 1.24 13.54
CA ASN A 88 -3.34 0.93 13.87
C ASN A 88 -3.56 -0.60 13.82
N PRO A 89 -4.04 -1.24 14.89
CA PRO A 89 -4.29 -2.69 14.91
C PRO A 89 -5.37 -3.13 13.92
N LYS A 90 -6.23 -2.21 13.47
CA LYS A 90 -7.24 -2.49 12.43
C LYS A 90 -6.68 -2.42 11.01
N GLY A 91 -5.39 -2.09 10.85
CA GLY A 91 -4.78 -1.74 9.59
C GLY A 91 -5.07 -0.29 9.20
N PHE A 92 -4.46 0.15 8.12
CA PHE A 92 -4.65 1.47 7.53
C PHE A 92 -5.01 1.34 6.04
N LEU A 93 -5.70 2.33 5.50
CA LEU A 93 -6.06 2.40 4.08
C LEU A 93 -5.04 3.24 3.32
N LEU A 94 -4.40 2.61 2.33
CA LEU A 94 -3.59 3.28 1.32
C LEU A 94 -4.44 3.49 0.07
N ASN A 95 -4.86 4.74 -0.18
CA ASN A 95 -5.56 5.11 -1.39
C ASN A 95 -4.55 5.58 -2.43
N SER A 96 -4.58 4.96 -3.62
CA SER A 96 -3.81 5.44 -4.77
C SER A 96 -4.76 6.02 -5.81
N THR A 97 -4.75 7.33 -5.99
CA THR A 97 -5.51 8.00 -7.05
C THR A 97 -5.04 7.53 -8.43
N THR A 98 -3.75 7.22 -8.56
CA THR A 98 -3.18 6.80 -9.86
C THR A 98 -3.54 5.36 -10.24
N LEU A 99 -3.74 4.46 -9.27
CA LEU A 99 -4.25 3.12 -9.53
C LEU A 99 -5.79 3.06 -9.51
N GLY A 100 -6.45 4.12 -9.03
CA GLY A 100 -7.88 4.12 -8.76
C GLY A 100 -8.30 3.02 -7.79
N ARG A 101 -7.40 2.62 -6.88
CA ARG A 101 -7.58 1.50 -5.96
C ARG A 101 -7.16 1.89 -4.55
N SER A 102 -7.86 1.31 -3.59
CA SER A 102 -7.52 1.37 -2.18
C SER A 102 -6.98 0.01 -1.75
N PHE A 103 -6.03 0.02 -0.83
CA PHE A 103 -5.44 -1.18 -0.25
C PHE A 103 -5.52 -1.08 1.27
N LYS A 104 -6.09 -2.10 1.92
CA LYS A 104 -6.04 -2.23 3.38
C LYS A 104 -4.77 -2.97 3.77
N LEU A 105 -3.91 -2.31 4.54
CA LEU A 105 -2.56 -2.74 4.82
C LEU A 105 -2.30 -2.78 6.33
N TYR A 106 -1.41 -3.68 6.73
CA TYR A 106 -0.94 -3.85 8.10
C TYR A 106 0.56 -3.63 8.12
N TYR A 107 1.04 -2.80 9.05
CA TYR A 107 2.46 -2.59 9.24
C TYR A 107 3.11 -3.83 9.88
N GLU A 108 4.20 -4.32 9.29
CA GLU A 108 4.98 -5.43 9.82
C GLU A 108 6.30 -4.90 10.43
N ASP A 109 7.18 -4.38 9.58
CA ASP A 109 8.47 -3.83 10.01
C ASP A 109 9.03 -2.77 9.05
N SER A 110 10.11 -2.13 9.48
CA SER A 110 10.86 -1.15 8.70
C SER A 110 12.36 -1.38 8.92
N PRO A 111 12.99 -2.25 8.11
CA PRO A 111 14.34 -2.76 8.41
C PRO A 111 15.46 -1.78 8.07
N SER A 112 15.20 -0.76 7.25
CA SER A 112 16.22 0.15 6.74
C SER A 112 15.85 1.61 6.97
N PHE A 113 16.81 2.40 7.43
CA PHE A 113 16.70 3.86 7.49
C PHE A 113 18.01 4.48 7.04
N ASN A 114 17.99 5.12 5.88
CA ASN A 114 19.16 5.72 5.24
C ASN A 114 18.97 7.23 5.16
N LEU A 115 19.89 7.99 5.73
CA LEU A 115 19.93 9.44 5.53
C LEU A 115 20.54 9.73 4.15
N LEU A 116 19.84 10.51 3.34
CA LEU A 116 20.30 10.92 2.01
C LEU A 116 20.94 12.30 2.10
N THR A 117 22.11 12.45 1.48
CA THR A 117 22.78 13.76 1.34
C THR A 117 22.49 14.30 -0.06
N PRO A 118 21.62 15.32 -0.20
CA PRO A 118 21.32 15.89 -1.52
C PRO A 118 22.53 16.61 -2.12
N ILE A 119 22.72 16.45 -3.43
CA ILE A 119 23.79 17.13 -4.18
C ILE A 119 23.36 18.55 -4.63
N LEU A 120 22.06 18.75 -4.92
CA LEU A 120 21.50 20.01 -5.45
C LEU A 120 20.10 20.26 -4.87
N THR A 121 20.00 20.73 -3.63
CA THR A 121 18.68 21.06 -3.05
C THR A 121 18.78 22.22 -2.08
N ALA A 122 17.65 22.87 -1.82
CA ALA A 122 17.54 24.03 -0.93
C ALA A 122 18.24 23.74 0.41
N ALA A 123 19.10 24.67 0.82
CA ALA A 123 19.90 24.54 2.03
C ALA A 123 19.02 24.23 3.25
N GLY A 124 19.39 23.19 4.01
CA GLY A 124 18.81 22.90 5.33
C GLY A 124 17.80 21.75 5.42
N LYS A 125 17.36 21.15 4.31
CA LYS A 125 16.41 20.02 4.36
C LYS A 125 17.09 18.68 4.58
N ILE A 126 16.45 17.82 5.39
CA ILE A 126 16.85 16.44 5.66
C ILE A 126 16.02 15.51 4.79
N TYR A 127 16.70 14.60 4.10
CA TYR A 127 16.09 13.57 3.26
C TYR A 127 16.42 12.21 3.84
N CYS A 128 15.42 11.34 3.97
CA CYS A 128 15.61 9.97 4.45
C CYS A 128 14.92 9.00 3.50
N GLU A 129 15.55 7.86 3.23
CA GLU A 129 14.96 6.70 2.56
C GLU A 129 14.76 5.59 3.58
N PHE A 130 13.59 4.96 3.57
CA PHE A 130 13.32 3.78 4.38
C PHE A 130 12.41 2.81 3.64
N ILE A 131 12.48 1.54 4.05
CA ILE A 131 11.61 0.49 3.52
C ILE A 131 10.52 0.25 4.55
N LEU A 132 9.28 0.20 4.08
CA LEU A 132 8.10 -0.09 4.86
C LEU A 132 7.54 -1.43 4.38
N ASN A 133 7.68 -2.46 5.21
CA ASN A 133 7.10 -3.76 4.93
C ASN A 133 5.68 -3.80 5.48
N VAL A 134 4.75 -4.18 4.61
CA VAL A 134 3.32 -4.17 4.90
C VAL A 134 2.65 -5.40 4.33
N ILE A 135 1.63 -5.89 5.03
CA ILE A 135 0.88 -7.08 4.68
C ILE A 135 -0.55 -6.71 4.28
N ASN A 136 -1.07 -7.37 3.25
CA ASN A 136 -2.49 -7.38 2.91
C ASN A 136 -3.04 -8.79 3.04
N ASN A 137 -3.99 -8.97 3.96
CA ASN A 137 -4.61 -10.24 4.28
C ASN A 137 -5.87 -10.55 3.43
N PHE A 138 -6.01 -9.90 2.27
CA PHE A 138 -7.23 -9.97 1.47
C PHE A 138 -8.47 -9.52 2.26
N ASP A 139 -8.32 -8.52 3.11
CA ASP A 139 -9.50 -7.90 3.71
C ASP A 139 -10.27 -7.11 2.66
N GLU A 140 -11.59 -7.00 2.85
CA GLU A 140 -12.43 -6.19 1.98
C GLU A 140 -11.90 -4.75 1.94
N VAL A 141 -11.67 -4.27 0.72
CA VAL A 141 -11.33 -2.87 0.48
C VAL A 141 -12.42 -2.22 -0.36
N GLY A 142 -12.95 -1.10 0.11
CA GLY A 142 -13.87 -0.29 -0.67
C GLY A 142 -13.14 0.32 -1.86
N LEU A 143 -13.70 0.18 -3.06
CA LEU A 143 -13.27 0.92 -4.24
C LEU A 143 -14.05 2.24 -4.25
N ILE A 144 -13.36 3.37 -4.08
CA ILE A 144 -13.97 4.68 -4.27
C ILE A 144 -13.84 5.03 -5.76
N VAL A 145 -14.94 4.91 -6.49
CA VAL A 145 -14.99 5.36 -7.90
C VAL A 145 -15.72 6.70 -7.94
N PRO A 146 -15.08 7.79 -8.41
CA PRO A 146 -15.83 8.98 -8.75
C PRO A 146 -16.71 8.65 -9.96
N LEU A 147 -18.03 8.83 -9.84
CA LEU A 147 -18.91 8.65 -10.99
C LEU A 147 -18.67 9.80 -11.97
N GLN A 148 -18.29 9.46 -13.21
CA GLN A 148 -18.05 10.39 -14.29
C GLN A 148 -19.10 10.15 -15.39
N ASP A 149 -20.06 11.07 -15.56
CA ASP A 149 -20.94 11.11 -16.74
C ASP A 149 -20.34 12.04 -17.80
N ILE A 150 -20.89 12.07 -19.02
CA ILE A 150 -20.35 12.60 -20.31
C ILE A 150 -19.61 13.96 -20.25
N ASN A 151 -19.80 14.77 -19.20
CA ASN A 151 -19.09 16.05 -18.96
C ASN A 151 -18.25 16.10 -17.66
N SER A 152 -17.80 14.94 -17.18
CA SER A 152 -16.80 14.77 -16.12
C SER A 152 -17.21 14.92 -14.65
N TYR A 153 -18.49 15.13 -14.31
CA TYR A 153 -18.95 15.16 -12.91
C TYR A 153 -20.39 14.65 -12.79
N VAL A 154 -20.64 13.61 -12.00
CA VAL A 154 -21.99 13.34 -11.49
C VAL A 154 -22.25 14.28 -10.32
N LEU A 155 -23.06 15.31 -10.58
CA LEU A 155 -23.50 16.30 -9.59
C LEU A 155 -24.90 15.92 -9.11
N THR A 156 -25.15 15.98 -7.80
CA THR A 156 -26.52 16.05 -7.28
C THR A 156 -27.16 17.37 -7.70
N GLU A 157 -28.48 17.53 -7.55
CA GLU A 157 -29.19 18.80 -7.80
C GLU A 157 -28.63 19.97 -6.96
N LEU A 158 -27.85 19.68 -5.91
CA LEU A 158 -27.17 20.65 -5.05
C LEU A 158 -25.68 20.86 -5.41
N GLY A 159 -25.21 20.32 -6.54
CA GLY A 159 -23.82 20.46 -6.99
C GLY A 159 -22.80 19.63 -6.21
N GLN A 160 -23.23 18.63 -5.44
CA GLN A 160 -22.32 17.77 -4.68
C GLN A 160 -21.84 16.60 -5.54
N GLN A 161 -20.54 16.34 -5.51
CA GLN A 161 -19.94 15.16 -6.14
C GLN A 161 -20.35 13.90 -5.38
N ILE A 162 -20.87 12.90 -6.09
CA ILE A 162 -21.23 11.61 -5.49
C ILE A 162 -20.04 10.65 -5.64
N TYR A 163 -19.44 10.30 -4.51
CA TYR A 163 -18.47 9.22 -4.41
C TYR A 163 -19.22 7.92 -4.11
N VAL A 164 -19.17 6.95 -5.01
CA VAL A 164 -19.77 5.64 -4.75
C VAL A 164 -18.68 4.70 -4.26
N THR A 165 -18.91 4.11 -3.08
CA THR A 165 -18.08 3.01 -2.57
C THR A 165 -18.63 1.72 -3.15
N ILE A 166 -17.88 1.10 -4.05
CA ILE A 166 -18.18 -0.25 -4.54
C ILE A 166 -17.30 -1.20 -3.75
N ASN A 167 -17.90 -2.01 -2.88
CA ASN A 167 -17.19 -3.09 -2.22
C ASN A 167 -16.97 -4.20 -3.24
N LYS A 168 -15.77 -4.27 -3.83
CA LYS A 168 -15.39 -5.41 -4.65
C LYS A 168 -13.91 -5.70 -4.51
N GLN A 169 -13.63 -6.81 -3.87
CA GLN A 169 -12.31 -7.41 -3.93
C GLN A 169 -12.17 -8.13 -5.27
N LEU A 170 -11.29 -7.64 -6.13
CA LEU A 170 -10.91 -8.32 -7.38
C LEU A 170 -9.71 -9.21 -7.11
N PHE A 171 -9.93 -10.36 -6.47
CA PHE A 171 -9.18 -11.60 -6.67
C PHE A 171 -10.10 -12.78 -6.39
#